data_AF-S8FER7-F1
#
_entry.id   AF-S8FER7-F1
#
_cell.length_a   1.000
_cell.length_b   1.000
_cell.length_c   1.000
_cell.angle_alpha   90.00
_cell.angle_beta   90.00
_cell.angle_gamma   90.00
#
_symmetry.space_group_name_H-M   'P 1'
#
loop_
_entity.id
_entity.type
_entity.pdbx_description
1 polymer ?
#
loop_
_entity_poly.entity_id
_entity_poly.type
_entity_poly.pdbx_seq_one_letter_code
_entity_poly.pdbx_strand_id
1 'polypeptide(L)'
;MSDANEKESCTLLFCHVLFANLFYLCHEHGILICFMKDRALDKALNSLSLFKRLIQGDRHALELLYKENYDLLLNYGLKCNPDKDFVEDCIQDLFIDLFQNSHIRMERLVSVRAYLLKALRNNLAYKTIAINKQSVLEDFEFNVPIDEDLFDYMFPKDDEEMRLGRQLVEAISKLSSKQKAVLYLRYVKGFAHSEIAEALNIHVQSSMNLSNRALTKLRDILGGAEGDAFPVRLLILMFLKIFLK
;
A
#
# COMPACT_ATOMS: atom_id res chain seq x y z
N MET A 1 3.22 35.74 -10.97
CA MET A 1 3.10 34.77 -9.86
C MET A 1 1.74 34.09 -10.00
N SER A 2 1.60 33.18 -10.98
CA SER A 2 0.38 32.40 -11.22
C SER A 2 0.57 31.27 -12.25
N ASP A 3 1.58 31.32 -13.14
CA ASP A 3 1.70 30.34 -14.25
C ASP A 3 2.74 29.22 -14.05
N ALA A 4 3.41 29.14 -12.90
CA ALA A 4 4.42 28.11 -12.64
C ALA A 4 3.83 26.81 -12.03
N ASN A 5 2.68 26.90 -11.36
CA ASN A 5 2.11 25.78 -10.61
C ASN A 5 1.23 24.85 -11.47
N GLU A 6 0.84 25.28 -12.66
CA GLU A 6 0.01 24.48 -13.58
C GLU A 6 0.85 23.58 -14.49
N LYS A 7 2.13 23.95 -14.73
CA LYS A 7 3.07 23.13 -15.52
C LYS A 7 3.70 21.97 -14.74
N GLU A 8 3.82 22.07 -13.41
CA GLU A 8 4.30 20.96 -12.58
C GLU A 8 3.26 19.83 -12.43
N SER A 9 1.97 20.17 -12.43
CA SER A 9 0.89 19.18 -12.35
C SER A 9 0.73 18.36 -13.64
N CYS A 10 0.91 18.97 -14.82
CA CYS A 10 0.93 18.24 -16.09
C CYS A 10 2.15 17.33 -16.26
N THR A 11 3.30 17.65 -15.65
CA THR A 11 4.54 16.86 -15.79
C THR A 11 4.46 15.56 -14.96
N LEU A 12 3.77 15.57 -13.82
CA LEU A 12 3.51 14.37 -13.01
C LEU A 12 2.46 13.43 -13.64
N LEU A 13 1.44 14.00 -14.30
CA LEU A 13 0.45 13.22 -15.03
C LEU A 13 1.03 12.59 -16.31
N PHE A 14 1.94 13.30 -16.99
CA PHE A 14 2.67 12.74 -18.15
C PHE A 14 3.64 11.63 -17.75
N CYS A 15 4.24 11.72 -16.56
CA CYS A 15 5.08 10.65 -16.01
C CYS A 15 4.27 9.37 -15.79
N HIS A 16 3.08 9.45 -15.19
CA HIS A 16 2.24 8.27 -14.95
C HIS A 16 1.77 7.57 -16.25
N VAL A 17 1.53 8.33 -17.32
CA VAL A 17 1.13 7.78 -18.63
C VAL A 17 2.33 7.22 -19.42
N LEU A 18 3.52 7.83 -19.32
CA LEU A 18 4.74 7.26 -19.89
C LEU A 18 5.19 5.97 -19.18
N PHE A 19 4.98 5.87 -17.87
CA PHE A 19 5.33 4.67 -17.09
C PHE A 19 4.50 3.43 -17.49
N ALA A 20 3.27 3.61 -17.98
CA ALA A 20 2.43 2.49 -18.45
C ALA A 20 2.91 1.93 -19.81
N ASN A 21 3.44 2.77 -20.69
CA ASN A 21 3.98 2.36 -21.99
C ASN A 21 5.43 1.88 -21.95
N LEU A 22 6.24 2.32 -20.98
CA LEU A 22 7.65 1.87 -20.87
C LEU A 22 7.80 0.40 -20.45
N PHE A 23 6.79 -0.21 -19.83
CA PHE A 23 6.85 -1.64 -19.47
C PHE A 23 6.89 -2.56 -20.71
N TYR A 24 6.43 -2.10 -21.88
CA TYR A 24 6.48 -2.85 -23.13
C TYR A 24 7.86 -2.80 -23.83
N LEU A 25 8.69 -1.80 -23.53
CA LEU A 25 10.06 -1.68 -24.08
C LEU A 25 11.13 -2.39 -23.23
N CYS A 26 10.75 -2.89 -22.04
CA CYS A 26 11.67 -3.48 -21.07
C CYS A 26 12.25 -4.86 -21.45
N HIS A 27 11.91 -5.44 -22.60
CA HIS A 27 12.47 -6.73 -23.02
C HIS A 27 13.85 -6.61 -23.70
N GLU A 28 14.29 -5.42 -24.15
CA GLU A 28 15.55 -5.31 -24.91
C GLU A 28 16.72 -4.58 -24.21
N HIS A 29 16.49 -3.73 -23.20
CA HIS A 29 17.61 -3.01 -22.55
C HIS A 29 17.50 -2.98 -21.02
N GLY A 30 18.18 -3.94 -20.36
CA GLY A 30 18.27 -4.11 -18.90
C GLY A 30 18.90 -2.95 -18.09
N ILE A 31 19.02 -1.76 -18.67
CA ILE A 31 19.61 -0.57 -18.05
C ILE A 31 18.61 0.11 -17.10
N LEU A 32 17.31 0.13 -17.44
CA LEU A 32 16.28 0.80 -16.62
C LEU A 32 15.98 0.02 -15.31
N ILE A 33 16.01 -1.31 -15.35
CA ILE A 33 15.81 -2.17 -14.18
C ILE A 33 16.96 -1.97 -13.17
N CYS A 34 18.21 -1.84 -13.63
CA CYS A 34 19.33 -1.50 -12.75
C CYS A 34 19.15 -0.11 -12.12
N PHE A 35 18.82 0.91 -12.92
CA PHE A 35 18.70 2.28 -12.41
C PHE A 35 17.57 2.47 -11.38
N MET A 36 16.42 1.82 -11.58
CA MET A 36 15.33 1.83 -10.60
C MET A 36 15.66 1.04 -9.32
N LYS A 37 16.42 -0.06 -9.45
CA LYS A 37 16.86 -0.87 -8.32
C LYS A 37 17.91 -0.12 -7.47
N ASP A 38 18.81 0.61 -8.10
CA ASP A 38 19.82 1.43 -7.42
C ASP A 38 19.18 2.59 -6.64
N ARG A 39 18.25 3.33 -7.26
CA ARG A 39 17.52 4.42 -6.58
C ARG A 39 16.66 3.90 -5.41
N ALA A 40 16.05 2.72 -5.54
CA ALA A 40 15.27 2.11 -4.45
C ALA A 40 16.17 1.65 -3.29
N LEU A 41 17.36 1.15 -3.60
CA LEU A 41 18.36 0.77 -2.61
C LEU A 41 18.90 1.99 -1.86
N ASP A 42 19.21 3.08 -2.57
CA ASP A 42 19.63 4.36 -1.99
C ASP A 42 18.56 4.93 -1.05
N LYS A 43 17.28 4.86 -1.45
CA LYS A 43 16.17 5.28 -0.60
C LYS A 43 16.08 4.44 0.66
N ALA A 44 16.19 3.11 0.56
CA ALA A 44 16.14 2.21 1.70
C ALA A 44 17.31 2.43 2.69
N LEU A 45 18.52 2.64 2.16
CA LEU A 45 19.71 2.98 2.96
C LEU A 45 19.54 4.33 3.67
N ASN A 46 19.00 5.33 2.98
CA ASN A 46 18.71 6.63 3.56
C ASN A 46 17.68 6.51 4.70
N SER A 47 16.54 5.84 4.47
CA SER A 47 15.52 5.64 5.51
C SER A 47 16.06 4.91 6.73
N LEU A 48 16.92 3.90 6.57
CA LEU A 48 17.56 3.20 7.68
C LEU A 48 18.51 4.12 8.47
N SER A 49 19.24 4.99 7.77
CA SER A 49 20.14 5.96 8.41
C SER A 49 19.37 7.01 9.23
N LEU A 50 18.24 7.50 8.70
CA LEU A 50 17.34 8.41 9.40
C LEU A 50 16.75 7.72 10.63
N PHE A 51 16.31 6.46 10.49
CA PHE A 51 15.72 5.71 11.60
C PHE A 51 16.75 5.45 12.72
N LYS A 52 18.01 5.20 12.36
CA LYS A 52 19.10 5.11 13.33
C LYS A 52 19.30 6.42 14.10
N ARG A 53 19.32 7.56 13.39
CA ARG A 53 19.47 8.89 13.99
C ARG A 53 18.27 9.24 14.89
N LEU A 54 17.07 8.84 14.48
CA LEU A 54 15.86 9.02 15.26
C LEU A 54 15.96 8.32 16.63
N ILE A 55 16.40 7.06 16.66
CA ILE A 55 16.59 6.31 17.91
C ILE A 55 17.65 6.96 18.82
N GLN A 56 18.56 7.75 18.24
CA GLN A 56 19.57 8.53 18.98
C GLN A 56 19.06 9.91 19.44
N GLY A 57 17.78 10.22 19.24
CA GLY A 57 17.15 11.48 19.66
C GLY A 57 17.25 12.62 18.65
N ASP A 58 17.62 12.34 17.39
CA ASP A 58 17.67 13.36 16.34
C ASP A 58 16.27 13.79 15.89
N ARG A 59 15.89 15.02 16.27
CA ARG A 59 14.59 15.62 15.90
C ARG A 59 14.43 15.87 14.42
N HIS A 60 15.51 16.13 13.69
CA HIS A 60 15.42 16.34 12.25
C HIS A 60 15.14 15.02 11.53
N ALA A 61 15.73 13.92 12.01
CA ALA A 61 15.44 12.59 11.50
C ALA A 61 13.98 12.18 11.76
N LEU A 62 13.41 12.56 12.92
CA LEU A 62 11.98 12.40 13.20
C LEU A 62 11.11 13.08 12.15
N GLU A 63 11.37 14.37 11.91
CA GLU A 63 10.58 15.19 10.98
C GLU A 63 10.60 14.61 9.56
N LEU A 64 11.78 14.20 9.08
CA LEU A 64 11.93 13.60 7.75
C LEU A 64 11.19 12.27 7.65
N LEU A 65 11.35 11.37 8.62
CA LEU A 65 10.65 10.07 8.61
C LEU A 65 9.14 10.22 8.71
N TYR A 66 8.68 11.20 9.50
CA TYR A 66 7.26 11.54 9.59
C TYR A 66 6.73 11.95 8.22
N LYS A 67 7.33 12.98 7.60
CA LYS A 67 6.91 13.49 6.29
C LYS A 67 6.95 12.41 5.19
N GLU A 68 7.99 11.58 5.18
CA GLU A 68 8.16 10.54 4.16
C GLU A 68 7.12 9.39 4.26
N ASN A 69 6.65 9.09 5.48
CA ASN A 69 5.80 7.92 5.72
C ASN A 69 4.35 8.28 6.06
N TYR A 70 4.04 9.54 6.34
CA TYR A 70 2.72 9.98 6.74
C TYR A 70 1.62 9.53 5.77
N ASP A 71 1.78 9.80 4.47
CA ASP A 71 0.78 9.42 3.46
C ASP A 71 0.59 7.91 3.37
N LEU A 72 1.67 7.13 3.51
CA LEU A 72 1.59 5.67 3.52
C LEU A 72 0.80 5.17 4.74
N LEU A 73 1.11 5.72 5.92
CA LEU A 73 0.51 5.36 7.19
C LEU A 73 -0.96 5.75 7.24
N LEU A 74 -1.31 6.97 6.83
CA LEU A 74 -2.67 7.47 6.77
C LEU A 74 -3.51 6.65 5.80
N ASN A 75 -3.03 6.42 4.57
CA ASN A 75 -3.76 5.64 3.57
C ASN A 75 -3.96 4.18 3.95
N TYR A 76 -3.05 3.60 4.73
CA TYR A 76 -3.23 2.25 5.27
C TYR A 76 -4.17 2.26 6.48
N GLY A 77 -3.98 3.20 7.40
CA GLY A 77 -4.78 3.36 8.61
C GLY A 77 -6.25 3.59 8.31
N LEU A 78 -6.57 4.45 7.33
CA LEU A 78 -7.94 4.71 6.87
C LEU A 78 -8.64 3.48 6.27
N LYS A 79 -7.85 2.53 5.73
CA LYS A 79 -8.37 1.24 5.24
C LYS A 79 -8.63 0.27 6.39
N CYS A 80 -8.06 0.50 7.57
CA CYS A 80 -8.29 -0.29 8.79
C CYS A 80 -9.35 0.32 9.71
N ASN A 81 -9.48 1.65 9.74
CA ASN A 81 -10.46 2.38 10.52
C ASN A 81 -10.87 3.66 9.75
N PRO A 82 -12.16 3.89 9.49
CA PRO A 82 -12.63 5.02 8.70
C PRO A 82 -12.51 6.39 9.41
N ASP A 83 -12.32 6.41 10.74
CA ASP A 83 -12.16 7.64 11.50
C ASP A 83 -10.77 8.23 11.28
N LYS A 84 -10.71 9.33 10.52
CA LYS A 84 -9.46 10.00 10.14
C LYS A 84 -8.74 10.58 11.36
N ASP A 85 -9.46 11.26 12.24
CA ASP A 85 -8.86 11.92 13.42
C ASP A 85 -8.26 10.85 14.35
N PHE A 86 -8.97 9.74 14.53
CA PHE A 86 -8.47 8.59 15.28
C PHE A 86 -7.18 8.00 14.66
N VAL A 87 -7.12 7.87 13.33
CA VAL A 87 -5.94 7.35 12.64
C VAL A 87 -4.76 8.33 12.75
N GLU A 88 -5.00 9.64 12.60
CA GLU A 88 -3.97 10.67 12.76
C GLU A 88 -3.39 10.67 14.18
N ASP A 89 -4.24 10.56 15.21
CA ASP A 89 -3.81 10.41 16.61
C ASP A 89 -2.95 9.16 16.82
N CYS A 90 -3.31 8.03 16.19
CA CYS A 90 -2.50 6.80 16.26
C CYS A 90 -1.12 6.97 15.59
N ILE A 91 -1.05 7.72 14.49
CA ILE A 91 0.20 8.03 13.80
C ILE A 91 1.06 8.95 14.67
N GLN A 92 0.47 9.98 15.28
CA GLN A 92 1.17 10.88 16.17
C GLN A 92 1.76 10.13 17.36
N ASP A 93 0.96 9.31 18.04
CA ASP A 93 1.42 8.51 19.17
C ASP A 93 2.54 7.55 18.78
N LEU A 94 2.43 6.91 17.61
CA LEU A 94 3.49 6.05 17.09
C LEU A 94 4.83 6.79 16.96
N PHE A 95 4.84 8.02 16.47
CA PHE A 95 6.06 8.79 16.32
C PHE A 95 6.57 9.36 17.65
N ILE A 96 5.68 9.68 18.59
CA ILE A 96 6.05 10.04 19.97
C ILE A 96 6.71 8.85 20.67
N ASP A 97 6.09 7.68 20.61
CA ASP A 97 6.61 6.44 21.20
C ASP A 97 7.96 6.06 20.58
N LEU A 98 8.10 6.24 19.28
CA LEU A 98 9.34 5.97 18.56
C LEU A 98 10.47 6.94 18.96
N PHE A 99 10.15 8.20 19.17
CA PHE A 99 11.13 9.20 19.65
C PHE A 99 11.54 8.96 21.11
N GLN A 100 10.64 8.44 21.94
CA GLN A 100 10.91 8.14 23.34
C GLN A 100 11.60 6.78 23.56
N ASN A 101 11.40 5.81 22.66
CA ASN A 101 11.97 4.46 22.78
C ASN A 101 13.35 4.32 22.11
N SER A 102 14.40 4.46 22.91
CA SER A 102 15.78 4.24 22.47
C SER A 102 16.20 2.75 22.32
N HIS A 103 15.30 1.80 22.61
CA HIS A 103 15.63 0.37 22.72
C HIS A 103 15.28 -0.49 21.49
N ILE A 104 14.88 0.12 20.37
CA ILE A 104 14.50 -0.63 19.18
C ILE A 104 15.72 -1.32 18.55
N ARG A 105 15.64 -2.64 18.42
CA ARG A 105 16.71 -3.46 17.85
C ARG A 105 16.71 -3.40 16.32
N MET A 106 17.58 -2.54 15.79
CA MET A 106 17.78 -2.33 14.34
C MET A 106 18.08 -3.61 13.55
N GLU A 107 18.80 -4.55 14.15
CA GLU A 107 19.27 -5.78 13.49
C GLU A 107 18.14 -6.72 13.03
N ARG A 108 16.91 -6.52 13.52
CA ARG A 108 15.74 -7.36 13.21
C ARG A 108 14.77 -6.71 12.23
N LEU A 109 15.06 -5.50 11.77
CA LEU A 109 14.16 -4.70 10.94
C LEU A 109 14.33 -5.11 9.47
N VAL A 110 13.25 -5.54 8.81
CA VAL A 110 13.29 -5.87 7.37
C VAL A 110 13.26 -4.59 6.55
N SER A 111 12.36 -3.66 6.89
CA SER A 111 12.40 -2.29 6.38
C SER A 111 11.68 -1.32 7.30
N VAL A 112 12.07 -0.03 7.22
CA VAL A 112 11.50 1.02 8.08
C VAL A 112 10.00 1.15 7.84
N ARG A 113 9.58 1.15 6.57
CA ARG A 113 8.15 1.22 6.20
C ARG A 113 7.34 0.02 6.71
N ALA A 114 7.92 -1.18 6.70
CA ALA A 114 7.25 -2.38 7.22
C ALA A 114 7.08 -2.32 8.74
N TYR A 115 8.13 -1.89 9.43
CA TYR A 115 8.11 -1.67 10.88
C TYR A 115 7.05 -0.62 11.27
N LEU A 116 7.02 0.53 10.60
CA LEU A 116 6.06 1.61 10.89
C LEU A 116 4.61 1.14 10.67
N LEU A 117 4.33 0.41 9.59
CA LEU A 117 2.99 -0.16 9.36
C LEU A 117 2.60 -1.18 10.44
N LYS A 118 3.54 -2.03 10.87
CA LYS A 118 3.31 -2.98 11.96
C LYS A 118 2.97 -2.24 13.26
N ALA A 119 3.75 -1.23 13.61
CA ALA A 119 3.56 -0.44 14.80
C ALA A 119 2.21 0.31 14.77
N LEU A 120 1.86 0.92 13.63
CA LEU A 120 0.56 1.59 13.46
C LEU A 120 -0.59 0.61 13.64
N ARG A 121 -0.53 -0.55 12.98
CA ARG A 121 -1.54 -1.60 13.10
C ARG A 121 -1.72 -2.05 14.55
N ASN A 122 -0.63 -2.20 15.29
CA ASN A 122 -0.69 -2.56 16.70
C ASN A 122 -1.32 -1.46 17.56
N ASN A 123 -1.01 -0.18 17.28
CA ASN A 123 -1.60 0.96 18.00
C ASN A 123 -3.11 1.07 17.72
N LEU A 124 -3.51 0.95 16.44
CA LEU A 124 -4.92 0.88 16.03
C LEU A 124 -5.64 -0.28 16.74
N ALA A 125 -5.05 -1.47 16.79
CA ALA A 125 -5.57 -2.64 17.52
C ALA A 125 -5.79 -2.34 18.99
N TYR A 126 -4.75 -1.86 19.65
CA TYR A 126 -4.77 -1.59 21.07
C TYR A 126 -5.83 -0.54 21.43
N LYS A 127 -5.85 0.60 20.75
CA LYS A 127 -6.81 1.69 21.03
C LYS A 127 -8.24 1.31 20.67
N THR A 128 -8.46 0.59 19.58
CA THR A 128 -9.82 0.13 19.20
C THR A 128 -10.40 -0.80 20.27
N ILE A 129 -9.58 -1.72 20.81
CA ILE A 129 -9.99 -2.61 21.91
C ILE A 129 -10.28 -1.81 23.19
N ALA A 130 -9.44 -0.82 23.50
CA ALA A 130 -9.62 0.03 24.68
C ALA A 130 -10.92 0.84 24.63
N ILE A 131 -11.29 1.36 23.46
CA ILE A 131 -12.51 2.15 23.25
C ILE A 131 -13.76 1.26 23.24
N ASN A 132 -13.73 0.17 22.47
CA ASN A 132 -14.94 -0.63 22.22
C ASN A 132 -15.23 -1.69 23.30
N LYS A 133 -14.31 -1.94 24.25
CA LYS A 133 -14.43 -2.94 25.34
C LYS A 133 -14.83 -4.35 24.86
N GLN A 134 -14.69 -4.65 23.57
CA GLN A 134 -15.09 -5.90 22.94
C GLN A 134 -13.87 -6.55 22.31
N SER A 135 -13.66 -7.83 22.62
CA SER A 135 -12.50 -8.60 22.17
C SER A 135 -12.63 -8.96 20.70
N VAL A 136 -12.05 -8.17 19.81
CA VAL A 136 -11.83 -8.61 18.43
C VAL A 136 -10.41 -8.25 18.03
N LEU A 137 -9.46 -9.07 18.50
CA LEU A 137 -8.09 -9.13 17.95
C LEU A 137 -8.05 -9.81 16.58
N GLU A 138 -9.17 -10.43 16.16
CA GLU A 138 -9.25 -11.15 14.90
C GLU A 138 -9.99 -10.34 13.86
N ASP A 139 -9.18 -9.82 12.93
CA ASP A 139 -9.57 -9.20 11.67
C ASP A 139 -10.07 -7.76 11.78
N PHE A 140 -9.10 -6.85 11.89
CA PHE A 140 -9.26 -5.51 11.32
C PHE A 140 -9.87 -5.65 9.93
N GLU A 141 -11.05 -5.07 9.74
CA GLU A 141 -11.67 -5.01 8.45
C GLU A 141 -10.80 -4.13 7.56
N PHE A 142 -10.08 -4.75 6.63
CA PHE A 142 -9.31 -4.01 5.64
C PHE A 142 -10.27 -3.66 4.52
N ASN A 143 -10.89 -2.50 4.67
CA ASN A 143 -11.90 -2.00 3.76
C ASN A 143 -11.27 -1.20 2.62
N VAL A 144 -11.84 -1.43 1.45
CA VAL A 144 -11.53 -0.70 0.23
C VAL A 144 -12.83 0.02 -0.06
N PRO A 145 -12.96 1.31 0.33
CA PRO A 145 -14.16 2.05 0.03
C PRO A 145 -14.31 2.08 -1.49
N ILE A 146 -15.36 1.46 -1.99
CA ILE A 146 -15.78 1.56 -3.38
C ILE A 146 -16.77 2.72 -3.38
N ASP A 147 -16.28 3.89 -3.77
CA ASP A 147 -17.11 5.05 -4.03
C ASP A 147 -17.73 4.89 -5.44
N GLU A 148 -19.05 4.83 -5.54
CA GLU A 148 -19.77 4.66 -6.82
C GLU A 148 -19.56 5.84 -7.76
N ASP A 149 -19.48 7.06 -7.22
CA ASP A 149 -19.19 8.26 -8.02
C ASP A 149 -17.76 8.22 -8.59
N LEU A 150 -16.82 7.65 -7.82
CA LEU A 150 -15.44 7.43 -8.23
C LEU A 150 -15.35 6.30 -9.27
N PHE A 151 -16.15 5.26 -9.12
CA PHE A 151 -16.23 4.16 -10.08
C PHE A 151 -16.67 4.67 -11.46
N ASP A 152 -17.73 5.47 -11.51
CA ASP A 152 -18.24 6.04 -12.76
C ASP A 152 -17.25 7.03 -13.40
N TYR A 153 -16.46 7.75 -12.60
CA TYR A 153 -15.37 8.60 -13.10
C TYR A 153 -14.20 7.80 -13.69
N MET A 154 -13.85 6.66 -13.08
CA MET A 154 -12.69 5.85 -13.47
C MET A 154 -12.91 4.96 -14.69
N PHE A 155 -14.18 4.67 -15.01
CA PHE A 155 -14.59 3.85 -16.15
C PHE A 155 -15.60 4.62 -17.03
N PRO A 156 -15.16 5.66 -17.77
CA PRO A 156 -16.05 6.46 -18.60
C PRO A 156 -16.60 5.65 -19.79
N LYS A 157 -17.91 5.37 -19.78
CA LYS A 157 -18.80 5.00 -20.90
C LYS A 157 -18.24 4.08 -22.01
N ASP A 158 -17.39 3.12 -21.68
CA ASP A 158 -17.20 1.92 -22.50
C ASP A 158 -17.85 0.76 -21.75
N ASP A 159 -18.91 0.17 -22.33
CA ASP A 159 -19.79 -0.76 -21.63
C ASP A 159 -19.02 -1.98 -21.09
N GLU A 160 -17.98 -2.42 -21.80
CA GLU A 160 -17.14 -3.55 -21.41
C GLU A 160 -16.16 -3.21 -20.26
N GLU A 161 -15.44 -2.08 -20.30
CA GLU A 161 -14.54 -1.70 -19.21
C GLU A 161 -15.31 -1.46 -17.90
N MET A 162 -16.48 -0.83 -17.99
CA MET A 162 -17.35 -0.58 -16.85
C MET A 162 -17.93 -1.88 -16.28
N ARG A 163 -18.32 -2.83 -17.14
CA ARG A 163 -18.77 -4.17 -16.74
C ARG A 163 -17.65 -4.93 -16.02
N LEU A 164 -16.44 -4.94 -16.58
CA LEU A 164 -15.28 -5.60 -15.97
C LEU A 164 -14.86 -4.95 -14.66
N GLY A 165 -14.93 -3.62 -14.58
CA GLY A 165 -14.70 -2.87 -13.34
C GLY A 165 -15.64 -3.33 -12.22
N ARG A 166 -16.94 -3.43 -12.51
CA ARG A 166 -17.96 -3.87 -11.53
C ARG A 166 -17.73 -5.30 -11.09
N GLN A 167 -17.42 -6.19 -12.03
CA GLN A 167 -17.09 -7.59 -11.73
C GLN A 167 -15.84 -7.69 -10.85
N LEU A 168 -14.82 -6.87 -11.09
CA LEU A 168 -13.61 -6.85 -10.27
C LEU A 168 -13.89 -6.34 -8.86
N VAL A 169 -14.66 -5.26 -8.73
CA VAL A 169 -15.10 -4.72 -7.44
C VAL A 169 -15.84 -5.79 -6.62
N GLU A 170 -16.78 -6.50 -7.25
CA GLU A 170 -17.50 -7.61 -6.61
C GLU A 170 -16.57 -8.78 -6.27
N ALA A 171 -15.60 -9.09 -7.12
CA ALA A 171 -14.61 -10.13 -6.85
C ALA A 171 -13.71 -9.76 -5.66
N ILE A 172 -13.31 -8.49 -5.56
CA ILE A 172 -12.51 -7.97 -4.44
C ILE A 172 -13.31 -7.99 -3.15
N SER A 173 -14.61 -7.64 -3.17
CA SER A 173 -15.45 -7.67 -1.97
C SER A 173 -15.53 -9.07 -1.35
N LYS A 174 -15.46 -10.12 -2.18
CA LYS A 174 -15.42 -11.54 -1.77
C LYS A 174 -14.07 -11.99 -1.18
N LEU A 175 -13.02 -11.18 -1.23
CA LEU A 175 -11.73 -11.50 -0.59
C LEU A 175 -11.78 -11.25 0.92
N SER A 176 -11.04 -12.04 1.70
CA SER A 176 -10.88 -11.74 3.13
C SER A 176 -10.03 -10.49 3.35
N SER A 177 -10.17 -9.84 4.52
CA SER A 177 -9.39 -8.65 4.88
C SER A 177 -7.87 -8.86 4.73
N LYS A 178 -7.36 -10.04 5.13
CA LYS A 178 -5.94 -10.40 4.97
C LYS A 178 -5.54 -10.55 3.50
N GLN A 179 -6.42 -11.08 2.65
CA GLN A 179 -6.17 -11.17 1.21
C GLN A 179 -6.13 -9.77 0.57
N LYS A 180 -7.11 -8.91 0.89
CA LYS A 180 -7.15 -7.51 0.41
C LYS A 180 -5.90 -6.74 0.83
N ALA A 181 -5.50 -6.84 2.10
CA ALA A 181 -4.32 -6.18 2.64
C ALA A 181 -3.02 -6.64 1.95
N VAL A 182 -2.85 -7.95 1.75
CA VAL A 182 -1.67 -8.50 1.04
C VAL A 182 -1.61 -8.00 -0.40
N LEU A 183 -2.75 -8.02 -1.13
CA LEU A 183 -2.78 -7.52 -2.50
C LEU A 183 -2.48 -6.02 -2.57
N TYR A 184 -3.05 -5.22 -1.67
CA TYR A 184 -2.78 -3.79 -1.57
C TYR A 184 -1.29 -3.52 -1.33
N LEU A 185 -0.70 -4.11 -0.29
CA LEU A 185 0.70 -3.89 0.04
C LEU A 185 1.61 -4.36 -1.10
N ARG A 186 1.31 -5.50 -1.73
CA ARG A 186 2.12 -6.08 -2.79
C ARG A 186 2.06 -5.28 -4.09
N TYR A 187 0.86 -5.05 -4.61
CA TYR A 187 0.67 -4.52 -5.96
C TYR A 187 0.53 -3.00 -5.99
N VAL A 188 -0.01 -2.39 -4.93
CA VAL A 188 -0.27 -0.94 -4.89
C VAL A 188 0.89 -0.20 -4.23
N LYS A 189 1.38 -0.73 -3.10
CA LYS A 189 2.48 -0.09 -2.35
C LYS A 189 3.87 -0.69 -2.64
N GLY A 190 3.94 -1.73 -3.46
CA GLY A 190 5.21 -2.32 -3.92
C GLY A 190 6.05 -2.96 -2.80
N PHE A 191 5.40 -3.60 -1.82
CA PHE A 191 6.09 -4.29 -0.73
C PHE A 191 6.60 -5.67 -1.16
N ALA A 192 7.80 -6.03 -0.71
CA ALA A 192 8.29 -7.39 -0.78
C ALA A 192 7.51 -8.30 0.18
N HIS A 193 7.43 -9.60 -0.12
CA HIS A 193 6.73 -10.54 0.79
C HIS A 193 7.35 -10.59 2.19
N SER A 194 8.65 -10.34 2.33
CA SER A 194 9.33 -10.20 3.61
C SER A 194 8.84 -8.98 4.41
N GLU A 195 8.62 -7.86 3.73
CA GLU A 195 8.09 -6.63 4.35
C GLU A 195 6.61 -6.76 4.69
N ILE A 196 5.81 -7.41 3.83
CA ILE A 196 4.40 -7.71 4.11
C ILE A 196 4.28 -8.65 5.33
N ALA A 197 5.17 -9.64 5.41
CA ALA A 197 5.24 -10.55 6.55
C ALA A 197 5.51 -9.82 7.87
N GLU A 198 6.45 -8.87 7.87
CA GLU A 198 6.69 -8.01 9.02
C GLU A 198 5.48 -7.12 9.35
N ALA A 199 4.95 -6.40 8.36
CA ALA A 199 3.84 -5.45 8.52
C ALA A 199 2.56 -6.12 9.07
N LEU A 200 2.22 -7.31 8.56
CA LEU A 200 1.04 -8.06 8.96
C LEU A 200 1.30 -9.06 10.10
N ASN A 201 2.54 -9.17 10.58
CA ASN A 201 2.97 -10.12 11.60
C ASN A 201 2.64 -11.59 11.25
N ILE A 202 2.98 -12.02 10.03
CA ILE A 202 2.79 -13.38 9.51
C ILE A 202 4.12 -13.94 8.96
N HIS A 203 4.16 -15.23 8.62
CA HIS A 203 5.31 -15.79 7.90
C HIS A 203 5.37 -15.34 6.43
N VAL A 204 6.58 -15.25 5.87
CA VAL A 204 6.81 -14.90 4.45
C VAL A 204 6.04 -15.85 3.52
N GLN A 205 6.08 -17.15 3.80
CA GLN A 205 5.31 -18.14 3.04
C GLN A 205 3.81 -17.90 3.13
N SER A 206 3.30 -17.47 4.29
CA SER A 206 1.89 -17.11 4.46
C SER A 206 1.51 -15.90 3.60
N SER A 207 2.38 -14.89 3.49
CA SER A 207 2.18 -13.75 2.59
C SER A 207 2.07 -14.19 1.13
N MET A 208 3.00 -15.04 0.67
CA MET A 208 2.97 -15.60 -0.69
C MET A 208 1.69 -16.41 -0.94
N ASN A 209 1.33 -17.29 -0.01
CA ASN A 209 0.14 -18.13 -0.11
C ASN A 209 -1.15 -17.30 -0.11
N LEU A 210 -1.25 -16.26 0.73
CA LEU A 210 -2.38 -15.34 0.73
C LEU A 210 -2.51 -14.59 -0.59
N SER A 211 -1.40 -14.06 -1.11
CA SER A 211 -1.36 -13.38 -2.40
C SER A 211 -1.80 -14.31 -3.53
N ASN A 212 -1.24 -15.52 -3.61
CA ASN A 212 -1.57 -16.49 -4.65
C ASN A 212 -3.03 -16.91 -4.57
N ARG A 213 -3.54 -17.24 -3.37
CA ARG A 213 -4.96 -17.59 -3.20
C ARG A 213 -5.90 -16.45 -3.56
N ALA A 214 -5.53 -15.21 -3.25
CA ALA A 214 -6.32 -14.05 -3.61
C ALA A 214 -6.38 -13.87 -5.13
N LEU A 215 -5.24 -13.97 -5.82
CA LEU A 215 -5.19 -13.90 -7.28
C LEU A 215 -5.94 -15.06 -7.96
N THR A 216 -5.78 -16.28 -7.48
CA THR A 216 -6.54 -17.44 -7.99
C THR A 216 -8.04 -17.19 -7.84
N LYS A 217 -8.48 -16.75 -6.66
CA LYS A 217 -9.89 -16.45 -6.41
C LYS A 217 -10.42 -15.35 -7.33
N LEU A 218 -9.67 -14.27 -7.54
CA LEU A 218 -10.05 -13.21 -8.49
C LEU A 218 -10.13 -13.76 -9.91
N ARG A 219 -9.15 -14.57 -10.35
CA ARG A 219 -9.14 -15.19 -11.68
C ARG A 219 -10.33 -16.13 -11.86
N ASP A 220 -10.69 -16.92 -10.86
CA ASP A 220 -11.79 -17.87 -10.97
C ASP A 220 -13.15 -17.14 -11.03
N ILE A 221 -13.30 -16.01 -10.33
CA ILE A 221 -14.51 -15.18 -10.40
C ILE A 221 -14.62 -14.45 -11.76
N LEU A 222 -13.50 -13.98 -12.31
CA LEU A 222 -13.47 -13.14 -13.51
C LEU A 222 -13.34 -13.93 -14.82
N GLY A 223 -12.65 -15.07 -14.79
CA GLY A 223 -12.42 -15.96 -15.93
C GLY A 223 -13.57 -16.93 -16.20
N GLY A 224 -14.68 -16.83 -15.47
CA GLY A 224 -15.88 -17.65 -15.69
C GLY A 224 -16.79 -17.17 -16.80
N ALA A 225 -16.51 -16.03 -17.46
CA ALA A 225 -17.43 -15.41 -18.40
C ALA A 225 -17.21 -15.80 -19.88
N GLU A 226 -15.99 -16.10 -20.32
CA GLU A 226 -15.70 -16.61 -21.67
C GLU A 226 -14.21 -16.98 -21.73
N GLY A 227 -13.84 -17.96 -22.55
CA GLY A 227 -12.56 -18.67 -22.54
C GLY A 227 -11.28 -17.87 -22.86
N ASP A 228 -11.30 -16.55 -22.69
CA ASP A 228 -10.13 -15.69 -22.82
C ASP A 228 -9.47 -15.53 -21.45
N ALA A 229 -8.24 -16.03 -21.34
CA ALA A 229 -7.42 -15.84 -20.17
C ALA A 229 -7.22 -14.34 -19.91
N PHE A 230 -7.95 -13.76 -18.96
CA PHE A 230 -7.72 -12.39 -18.52
C PHE A 230 -6.24 -12.25 -18.15
N PRO A 231 -5.46 -11.42 -18.88
CA PRO A 231 -4.05 -11.30 -18.58
C PRO A 231 -3.96 -10.72 -17.17
N VAL A 232 -3.21 -11.39 -16.29
CA VAL A 232 -2.96 -10.94 -14.90
C VAL A 232 -2.52 -9.47 -14.85
N ARG A 233 -1.89 -9.00 -15.93
CA ARG A 233 -1.54 -7.59 -16.18
C ARG A 233 -2.76 -6.64 -16.16
N LEU A 234 -3.88 -7.01 -16.78
CA LEU A 234 -5.11 -6.21 -16.78
C LEU A 234 -5.73 -6.16 -15.38
N LEU A 235 -5.74 -7.30 -14.67
CA LEU A 235 -6.19 -7.37 -13.28
C LEU A 235 -5.36 -6.47 -12.37
N ILE A 236 -4.04 -6.47 -12.53
CA ILE A 236 -3.13 -5.60 -11.77
C ILE A 236 -3.37 -4.13 -12.13
N LEU A 237 -3.54 -3.77 -13.41
CA LEU A 237 -3.80 -2.39 -13.84
C LEU A 237 -5.15 -1.86 -13.31
N MET A 238 -6.18 -2.72 -13.28
CA MET A 238 -7.48 -2.36 -12.73
C MET A 238 -7.47 -2.31 -11.19
N PHE A 239 -6.73 -3.21 -10.54
CA PHE A 239 -6.50 -3.17 -9.09
C PHE A 239 -5.72 -1.91 -8.68
N LEU A 240 -4.71 -1.52 -9.46
CA LEU A 240 -3.99 -0.26 -9.29
C LEU A 240 -4.93 0.94 -9.39
N LYS A 241 -5.81 0.97 -10.41
CA LYS A 241 -6.84 2.00 -10.55
C LYS A 241 -7.70 2.12 -9.28
N ILE A 242 -8.23 1.01 -8.75
CA ILE A 242 -9.14 1.00 -7.57
C ILE A 242 -8.45 1.48 -6.28
N PHE A 243 -7.15 1.22 -6.13
CA PHE A 243 -6.43 1.46 -4.87
C PHE A 243 -5.44 2.64 -4.89
N LEU A 244 -5.19 3.28 -6.04
CA LEU A 244 -4.32 4.47 -6.17
C LEU A 244 -5.06 5.79 -5.89
N LYS A 245 -5.99 5.77 -4.92
CA LYS A 245 -6.35 6.96 -4.16
C LYS A 245 -5.93 6.75 -2.70
#